data_AF-A0A9E5YL85-F1
#
_entry.id   AF-A0A9E5YL85-F1
#
_cell.length_a   1.000
_cell.length_b   1.000
_cell.length_c   1.000
_cell.angle_alpha   90.00
_cell.angle_beta   90.00
_cell.angle_gamma   90.00
#
_symmetry.space_group_name_H-M   'P 1'
#
loop_
_entity.id
_entity.type
_entity.pdbx_description
1 polymer ?
#
loop_
_entity_poly.entity_id
_entity_poly.type
_entity_poly.pdbx_seq_one_letter_code
_entity_poly.pdbx_strand_id
1 'polypeptide(L)'
;MYLPILGRPYEELVLMLVEDMPAHVSDRAKVILQKYGERIRHLLESQPMQFLKLQLQNGFKPLMGHRDFNVPIIPYNQINRAYSRYFHVNVVAALNTVASVLLSFSEKETVVLIMSGLCHDLGHSKFGHTGERMLMELFPGHDTHEERTVKLLHATKILQVFSQLGVTWQDVANVVDERGRLGAVQRLIDSTAWTMHDVLVPGFYGEHDEEAAFVFLRQVLLSISKMESNTFVLNSTAGIQEVADRRALLFRDWFRSHLAERSQWSMIAAMRVMFKQEWLTPDDLFSHDCHELELVQRLRERASSEGGFLGQWVTDLMSVPNDLRFPDNRWYVQSFTDGGEQEWINANVDPHVRGYIVQTPMQNGAKLVKKFPILVEGHSDLTVIMTDPEILRVASTTDRSFVIVPNFIPHPA
;
A
#
# COMPACT_ATOMS: atom_id res chain seq x y z
N MET A 1 -18.63 6.42 -1.54
CA MET A 1 -18.47 5.06 -2.09
C MET A 1 -18.43 4.10 -0.90
N TYR A 2 -19.54 3.42 -0.61
CA TYR A 2 -19.65 2.46 0.49
C TYR A 2 -19.23 1.11 -0.07
N LEU A 3 -18.27 0.45 0.57
CA LEU A 3 -17.73 -0.84 0.16
C LEU A 3 -18.06 -1.83 1.29
N PRO A 4 -19.23 -2.49 1.24
CA PRO A 4 -19.71 -3.24 2.38
C PRO A 4 -18.72 -4.33 2.80
N ILE A 5 -18.05 -5.01 1.85
CA ILE A 5 -17.13 -6.12 2.15
C ILE A 5 -16.00 -5.71 3.08
N LEU A 6 -15.41 -4.53 2.86
CA LEU A 6 -14.34 -4.05 3.71
C LEU A 6 -14.86 -3.75 5.11
N GLY A 7 -16.09 -3.29 5.27
CA GLY A 7 -16.67 -2.99 6.59
C GLY A 7 -17.20 -4.18 7.38
N ARG A 8 -17.26 -5.39 6.81
CA ARG A 8 -17.91 -6.55 7.46
C ARG A 8 -17.08 -7.12 8.62
N PRO A 9 -17.73 -7.56 9.71
CA PRO A 9 -17.08 -8.33 10.76
C PRO A 9 -16.45 -9.61 10.21
N TYR A 10 -15.39 -10.06 10.88
CA TYR A 10 -14.66 -11.29 10.56
C TYR A 10 -15.59 -12.50 10.33
N GLU A 11 -16.54 -12.72 11.23
CA GLU A 11 -17.45 -13.87 11.19
C GLU A 11 -18.37 -13.82 9.98
N GLU A 12 -18.85 -12.63 9.63
CA GLU A 12 -19.70 -12.42 8.47
C GLU A 12 -18.93 -12.69 7.17
N LEU A 13 -17.69 -12.20 7.07
CA LEU A 13 -16.81 -12.49 5.93
C LEU A 13 -16.61 -14.00 5.74
N VAL A 14 -16.33 -14.74 6.81
CA VAL A 14 -16.15 -16.19 6.73
C VAL A 14 -17.45 -16.87 6.29
N LEU A 15 -18.60 -16.48 6.86
CA LEU A 15 -19.90 -17.06 6.49
C LEU A 15 -20.25 -16.80 5.02
N MET A 16 -20.01 -15.58 4.52
CA MET A 16 -20.22 -15.25 3.11
C MET A 16 -19.25 -16.03 2.20
N LEU A 17 -17.98 -16.19 2.58
CA LEU A 17 -17.04 -16.96 1.78
C LEU A 17 -17.47 -18.44 1.63
N VAL A 18 -18.11 -19.03 2.64
CA VAL A 18 -18.50 -20.45 2.64
C VAL A 18 -19.96 -20.73 2.25
N GLU A 19 -20.74 -19.72 1.88
CA GLU A 19 -22.18 -19.85 1.58
C GLU A 19 -22.46 -20.90 0.49
N ASP A 20 -21.67 -20.87 -0.60
CA ASP A 20 -21.80 -21.77 -1.76
C ASP A 20 -20.71 -22.86 -1.80
N MET A 21 -20.02 -23.09 -0.68
CA MET A 21 -18.97 -24.11 -0.58
C MET A 21 -19.55 -25.48 -0.20
N PRO A 22 -18.84 -26.60 -0.48
CA PRO A 22 -19.27 -27.92 -0.04
C PRO A 22 -19.60 -27.96 1.46
N ALA A 23 -20.66 -28.69 1.84
CA ALA A 23 -21.18 -28.68 3.22
C ALA A 23 -20.10 -28.93 4.29
N HIS A 24 -19.20 -29.89 4.06
CA HIS A 24 -18.10 -30.20 4.99
C HIS A 24 -17.14 -29.02 5.22
N VAL A 25 -16.96 -28.13 4.24
CA VAL A 25 -16.17 -26.89 4.35
C VAL A 25 -16.94 -25.86 5.18
N SER A 26 -18.20 -25.61 4.82
CA SER A 26 -19.07 -24.65 5.52
C SER A 26 -19.23 -25.00 6.99
N ASP A 27 -19.49 -26.28 7.31
CA ASP A 27 -19.68 -26.75 8.67
C ASP A 27 -18.40 -26.62 9.50
N ARG A 28 -17.25 -26.98 8.92
CA ARG A 28 -15.96 -26.87 9.62
C ARG A 28 -15.55 -25.42 9.85
N ALA A 29 -15.83 -24.52 8.90
CA ALA A 29 -15.62 -23.08 9.07
C ALA A 29 -16.51 -22.53 10.21
N LYS A 30 -17.80 -22.93 10.27
CA LYS A 30 -18.71 -22.56 11.37
C LYS A 30 -18.21 -23.05 12.73
N VAL A 31 -17.64 -24.25 12.81
CA VAL A 31 -17.01 -24.76 14.05
C VAL A 31 -15.83 -23.88 14.48
N ILE A 32 -14.96 -23.48 13.54
CA ILE A 32 -13.85 -22.55 13.82
C ILE A 32 -14.40 -21.21 14.36
N LEU A 33 -15.43 -20.66 13.71
CA LEU A 33 -16.07 -19.42 14.17
C LEU A 33 -16.64 -19.55 15.58
N GLN A 34 -17.36 -20.64 15.86
CA GLN A 34 -17.93 -20.88 17.18
C GLN A 34 -16.85 -20.97 18.27
N LYS A 35 -15.71 -21.59 17.96
CA LYS A 35 -14.64 -21.82 18.93
C LYS A 35 -13.73 -20.61 19.13
N TYR A 36 -13.48 -19.84 18.08
CA TYR A 36 -12.42 -18.82 18.06
C TYR A 36 -12.90 -17.41 17.72
N GLY A 37 -14.10 -17.23 17.17
CA GLY A 37 -14.61 -15.94 16.69
C GLY A 37 -14.58 -14.84 17.74
N GLU A 38 -15.05 -15.13 18.96
CA GLU A 38 -15.02 -14.15 20.07
C GLU A 38 -13.59 -13.68 20.40
N ARG A 39 -12.62 -14.60 20.43
CA ARG A 39 -11.22 -14.27 20.74
C ARG A 39 -10.57 -13.48 19.63
N ILE A 40 -10.89 -13.81 18.38
CA ILE A 40 -10.45 -13.07 17.19
C ILE A 40 -11.01 -11.65 17.22
N ARG A 41 -12.29 -11.48 17.56
CA ARG A 41 -12.92 -10.17 17.72
C ARG A 41 -12.25 -9.34 18.81
N HIS A 42 -11.99 -9.93 19.97
CA HIS A 42 -11.28 -9.26 21.05
C HIS A 42 -9.84 -8.86 20.67
N LEU A 43 -9.14 -9.68 19.86
CA LEU A 43 -7.85 -9.30 19.30
C LEU A 43 -7.98 -8.11 18.34
N LEU A 44 -8.96 -8.15 17.42
CA LEU A 44 -9.24 -7.06 16.50
C LEU A 44 -9.52 -5.74 17.25
N GLU A 45 -10.19 -5.79 18.40
CA GLU A 45 -10.47 -4.64 19.27
C GLU A 45 -9.24 -4.14 20.07
N SER A 46 -8.14 -4.88 20.08
CA SER A 46 -6.93 -4.48 20.80
C SER A 46 -6.25 -3.26 20.18
N GLN A 47 -5.53 -2.48 21.00
CA GLN A 47 -4.86 -1.25 20.56
C GLN A 47 -3.91 -1.45 19.34
N PRO A 48 -3.06 -2.50 19.27
CA PRO A 48 -2.23 -2.71 18.08
C PRO A 48 -3.05 -2.91 16.80
N MET A 49 -4.18 -3.62 16.89
CA MET A 49 -5.05 -3.83 15.74
C MET A 49 -5.84 -2.57 15.38
N GLN A 50 -6.32 -1.82 16.36
CA GLN A 50 -7.02 -0.54 16.11
C GLN A 50 -6.11 0.51 15.46
N PHE A 51 -4.79 0.41 15.63
CA PHE A 51 -3.83 1.26 14.91
C PHE A 51 -3.97 1.14 13.39
N LEU A 52 -4.23 -0.07 12.89
CA LEU A 52 -4.35 -0.34 11.46
C LEU A 52 -5.55 0.37 10.83
N LYS A 53 -6.53 0.82 11.62
CA LYS A 53 -7.65 1.66 11.13
C LYS A 53 -7.22 3.09 10.83
N LEU A 54 -6.08 3.51 11.34
CA LEU A 54 -5.54 4.87 11.19
C LEU A 54 -4.64 5.00 9.95
N GLN A 55 -4.51 3.92 9.17
CA GLN A 55 -3.59 3.81 8.03
C GLN A 55 -4.37 3.35 6.81
N LEU A 56 -4.31 4.08 5.70
CA LEU A 56 -4.85 3.58 4.44
C LEU A 56 -3.98 2.44 3.93
N GLN A 57 -4.57 1.54 3.15
CA GLN A 57 -3.85 0.39 2.60
C GLN A 57 -2.64 0.84 1.77
N ASN A 58 -2.87 1.72 0.78
CA ASN A 58 -1.87 2.14 -0.20
C ASN A 58 -1.17 3.47 0.12
N GLY A 59 -1.32 3.97 1.34
CA GLY A 59 -0.69 5.21 1.81
C GLY A 59 -1.05 6.43 0.95
N PHE A 60 -0.11 7.37 0.77
CA PHE A 60 -0.32 8.64 0.07
C PHE A 60 -0.39 8.49 -1.47
N LYS A 61 -1.38 7.75 -1.96
CA LYS A 61 -1.70 7.59 -3.38
C LYS A 61 -3.18 7.87 -3.61
N PRO A 62 -3.56 8.62 -4.67
CA PRO A 62 -4.96 8.67 -5.08
C PRO A 62 -5.39 7.28 -5.56
N LEU A 63 -6.67 6.93 -5.40
CA LEU A 63 -7.21 5.72 -6.00
C LEU A 63 -7.54 5.99 -7.46
N MET A 64 -7.18 5.06 -8.33
CA MET A 64 -7.31 5.23 -9.77
C MET A 64 -7.91 3.98 -10.38
N GLY A 65 -8.76 4.15 -11.39
CA GLY A 65 -9.25 3.01 -12.17
C GLY A 65 -8.31 2.62 -13.31
N HIS A 66 -8.68 1.55 -14.03
CA HIS A 66 -7.97 1.11 -15.21
C HIS A 66 -8.01 2.18 -16.30
N ARG A 67 -6.90 2.37 -17.02
CA ARG A 67 -6.71 3.49 -17.98
C ARG A 67 -7.74 3.51 -19.12
N ASP A 68 -8.25 2.34 -19.49
CA ASP A 68 -9.22 2.18 -20.59
C ASP A 68 -10.68 2.37 -20.12
N PHE A 69 -10.91 2.57 -18.82
CA PHE A 69 -12.22 2.80 -18.24
C PHE A 69 -12.33 4.24 -17.76
N ASN A 70 -13.49 4.87 -17.99
CA ASN A 70 -13.75 6.24 -17.56
C ASN A 70 -14.15 6.28 -16.07
N VAL A 71 -13.24 5.85 -15.21
CA VAL A 71 -13.44 5.78 -13.75
C VAL A 71 -12.87 7.06 -13.13
N PRO A 72 -13.63 7.78 -12.29
CA PRO A 72 -13.11 8.97 -11.63
C PRO A 72 -11.95 8.61 -10.71
N ILE A 73 -10.87 9.40 -10.79
CA ILE A 73 -9.80 9.36 -9.81
C ILE A 73 -10.40 9.75 -8.46
N ILE A 74 -10.20 8.92 -7.43
CA ILE A 74 -10.58 9.24 -6.06
C ILE A 74 -9.35 9.87 -5.38
N PRO A 75 -9.41 11.16 -5.09
CA PRO A 75 -8.33 11.89 -4.44
C PRO A 75 -8.10 11.36 -3.04
N TYR A 76 -6.84 11.36 -2.62
CA TYR A 76 -6.42 10.91 -1.29
C TYR A 76 -7.26 11.50 -0.13
N ASN A 77 -7.59 12.79 -0.14
CA ASN A 77 -8.41 13.41 0.91
C ASN A 77 -9.91 13.02 0.89
N GLN A 78 -10.35 12.29 -0.13
CA GLN A 78 -11.71 11.77 -0.27
C GLN A 78 -11.78 10.24 -0.12
N ILE A 79 -10.64 9.58 0.14
CA ILE A 79 -10.60 8.13 0.33
C ILE A 79 -11.42 7.76 1.57
N ASN A 80 -12.27 6.75 1.40
CA ASN A 80 -13.05 6.20 2.50
C ASN A 80 -12.11 5.54 3.52
N ARG A 81 -12.26 5.84 4.81
CA ARG A 81 -11.47 5.24 5.91
C ARG A 81 -11.64 3.71 6.02
N ALA A 82 -12.71 3.17 5.40
CA ALA A 82 -12.88 1.73 5.21
C ALA A 82 -11.80 1.08 4.33
N TYR A 83 -11.06 1.88 3.56
CA TYR A 83 -9.89 1.45 2.80
C TYR A 83 -8.62 1.54 3.66
N SER A 84 -8.58 0.77 4.75
CA SER A 84 -7.47 0.74 5.69
C SER A 84 -6.92 -0.67 5.88
N ARG A 85 -5.68 -0.74 6.39
CA ARG A 85 -4.99 -2.01 6.67
C ARG A 85 -5.80 -2.92 7.59
N TYR A 86 -6.55 -2.33 8.52
CA TYR A 86 -7.43 -3.08 9.42
C TYR A 86 -8.43 -3.96 8.67
N PHE A 87 -9.05 -3.43 7.62
CA PHE A 87 -10.05 -4.18 6.87
C PHE A 87 -9.40 -5.19 5.92
N HIS A 88 -8.23 -4.85 5.37
CA HIS A 88 -7.41 -5.78 4.62
C HIS A 88 -7.02 -7.02 5.45
N VAL A 89 -6.43 -6.85 6.64
CA VAL A 89 -6.04 -8.00 7.49
C VAL A 89 -7.24 -8.83 7.95
N ASN A 90 -8.41 -8.20 8.10
CA ASN A 90 -9.65 -8.89 8.41
C ASN A 90 -10.11 -9.83 7.28
N VAL A 91 -10.03 -9.37 6.02
CA VAL A 91 -10.30 -10.18 4.83
C VAL A 91 -9.27 -11.31 4.69
N VAL A 92 -7.98 -11.02 4.88
CA VAL A 92 -6.90 -12.03 4.84
C VAL A 92 -7.15 -13.12 5.88
N ALA A 93 -7.52 -12.77 7.11
CA ALA A 93 -7.84 -13.73 8.15
C ALA A 93 -9.06 -14.61 7.82
N ALA A 94 -10.11 -14.02 7.23
CA ALA A 94 -11.29 -14.76 6.79
C ALA A 94 -10.94 -15.73 5.66
N LEU A 95 -10.17 -15.30 4.67
CA LEU A 95 -9.69 -16.16 3.58
C LEU A 95 -8.78 -17.29 4.10
N ASN A 96 -7.87 -17.00 5.02
CA ASN A 96 -7.01 -17.99 5.66
C ASN A 96 -7.81 -19.06 6.42
N THR A 97 -8.92 -18.67 7.05
CA THR A 97 -9.85 -19.60 7.71
C THR A 97 -10.41 -20.61 6.71
N VAL A 98 -10.90 -20.11 5.57
CA VAL A 98 -11.51 -20.97 4.56
C VAL A 98 -10.47 -21.81 3.84
N ALA A 99 -9.30 -21.23 3.52
CA ALA A 99 -8.18 -21.94 2.91
C ALA A 99 -7.68 -23.08 3.81
N SER A 100 -7.56 -22.87 5.12
CA SER A 100 -7.11 -23.92 6.05
C SER A 100 -8.10 -25.08 6.13
N VAL A 101 -9.41 -24.79 6.07
CA VAL A 101 -10.47 -25.78 6.04
C VAL A 101 -10.40 -26.61 4.75
N LEU A 102 -10.31 -25.95 3.60
CA LEU A 102 -10.20 -26.59 2.28
C LEU A 102 -8.96 -27.50 2.19
N LEU A 103 -7.83 -27.01 2.69
CA LEU A 103 -6.56 -27.76 2.70
C LEU A 103 -6.46 -28.78 3.84
N SER A 104 -7.53 -28.94 4.62
CA SER A 104 -7.63 -29.90 5.73
C SER A 104 -6.50 -29.78 6.74
N PHE A 105 -6.04 -28.55 7.03
CA PHE A 105 -5.01 -28.30 8.03
C PHE A 105 -5.49 -28.67 9.43
N SER A 106 -4.56 -28.96 10.34
CA SER A 106 -4.89 -29.16 11.74
C SER A 106 -5.49 -27.89 12.36
N GLU A 107 -6.13 -28.05 13.51
CA GLU A 107 -6.66 -26.92 14.26
C GLU A 107 -5.57 -25.91 14.65
N LYS A 108 -4.41 -26.40 15.11
CA LYS A 108 -3.27 -25.52 15.43
C LYS A 108 -2.82 -24.73 14.19
N GLU A 109 -2.59 -25.40 13.07
CA GLU A 109 -2.19 -24.74 11.81
C GLU A 109 -3.22 -23.71 11.34
N THR A 110 -4.52 -24.03 11.47
CA THR A 110 -5.62 -23.10 11.16
C THR A 110 -5.54 -21.84 12.00
N VAL A 111 -5.42 -21.98 13.32
CA VAL A 111 -5.33 -20.83 14.23
C VAL A 111 -4.07 -20.01 13.93
N VAL A 112 -2.92 -20.65 13.68
CA VAL A 112 -1.67 -19.96 13.29
C VAL A 112 -1.88 -19.13 12.02
N LEU A 113 -2.54 -19.68 10.99
CA LEU A 113 -2.84 -18.96 9.75
C LEU A 113 -3.76 -17.76 9.96
N ILE A 114 -4.82 -17.92 10.74
CA ILE A 114 -5.75 -16.83 11.04
C ILE A 114 -5.01 -15.71 11.77
N MET A 115 -4.22 -16.05 12.79
CA MET A 115 -3.42 -15.07 13.55
C MET A 115 -2.38 -14.39 12.66
N SER A 116 -1.73 -15.12 11.76
CA SER A 116 -0.76 -14.55 10.82
C SER A 116 -1.42 -13.57 9.86
N GLY A 117 -2.61 -13.92 9.35
CA GLY A 117 -3.42 -13.04 8.52
C GLY A 117 -3.78 -11.74 9.21
N LEU A 118 -4.20 -11.81 10.48
CA LEU A 118 -4.51 -10.62 11.29
C LEU A 118 -3.27 -9.76 11.59
N CYS A 119 -2.12 -10.39 11.80
CA CYS A 119 -0.97 -9.70 12.37
C CYS A 119 0.13 -9.29 11.37
N HIS A 120 0.12 -9.80 10.13
CA HIS A 120 1.26 -9.60 9.20
C HIS A 120 1.60 -8.11 8.96
N ASP A 121 0.57 -7.26 8.96
CA ASP A 121 0.68 -5.82 8.68
C ASP A 121 0.87 -4.93 9.93
N LEU A 122 0.96 -5.51 11.14
CA LEU A 122 1.03 -4.75 12.40
C LEU A 122 2.15 -3.71 12.46
N GLY A 123 3.28 -3.99 11.84
CA GLY A 123 4.47 -3.15 11.84
C GLY A 123 4.45 -2.03 10.81
N HIS A 124 3.40 -1.86 10.01
CA HIS A 124 3.33 -0.74 9.07
C HIS A 124 3.28 0.60 9.78
N SER A 125 3.93 1.61 9.22
CA SER A 125 3.77 3.01 9.61
C SER A 125 2.61 3.65 8.85
N LYS A 126 2.14 4.82 9.31
CA LYS A 126 1.32 5.70 8.46
C LYS A 126 2.03 5.96 7.12
N PHE A 127 1.26 6.17 6.06
CA PHE A 127 1.74 6.31 4.68
C PHE A 127 2.37 5.04 4.09
N GLY A 128 2.21 3.87 4.73
CA GLY A 128 2.68 2.58 4.23
C GLY A 128 4.18 2.56 3.94
N HIS A 129 4.57 1.97 2.80
CA HIS A 129 5.98 1.89 2.39
C HIS A 129 6.65 3.27 2.19
N THR A 130 5.88 4.34 1.97
CA THR A 130 6.43 5.70 1.88
C THR A 130 6.95 6.15 3.24
N GLY A 131 6.18 5.94 4.31
CA GLY A 131 6.59 6.29 5.67
C GLY A 131 7.76 5.43 6.15
N GLU A 132 7.70 4.12 5.90
CA GLU A 132 8.77 3.18 6.20
C GLU A 132 10.09 3.58 5.53
N ARG A 133 10.04 3.88 4.22
CA ARG A 133 11.22 4.33 3.49
C ARG A 133 11.83 5.58 4.11
N MET A 134 11.00 6.54 4.52
CA MET A 134 11.48 7.76 5.15
C MET A 134 12.15 7.50 6.49
N LEU A 135 11.60 6.59 7.30
CA LEU A 135 12.20 6.18 8.56
C LEU A 135 13.57 5.54 8.33
N MET A 136 13.66 4.58 7.42
CA MET A 136 14.93 3.89 7.12
C MET A 136 15.99 4.82 6.56
N GLU A 137 15.59 5.80 5.74
CA GLU A 137 16.52 6.73 5.10
C GLU A 137 17.05 7.79 6.07
N LEU A 138 16.18 8.40 6.88
CA LEU A 138 16.55 9.54 7.72
C LEU A 138 17.02 9.13 9.12
N PHE A 139 16.64 7.94 9.58
CA PHE A 139 16.92 7.47 10.93
C PHE A 139 17.57 6.07 10.87
N PRO A 140 18.91 6.02 10.72
CA PRO A 140 19.64 4.76 10.64
C PRO A 140 19.35 3.84 11.84
N GLY A 141 19.09 2.56 11.56
CA GLY A 141 18.74 1.58 12.60
C GLY A 141 17.25 1.43 12.88
N HIS A 142 16.38 2.13 12.16
CA HIS A 142 14.96 1.79 12.14
C HIS A 142 14.71 0.44 11.47
N ASP A 143 13.88 -0.37 12.13
CA ASP A 143 13.44 -1.68 11.67
C ASP A 143 12.61 -1.58 10.36
N THR A 144 12.48 -2.67 9.62
CA THR A 144 11.42 -2.82 8.59
C THR A 144 10.05 -3.07 9.24
N HIS A 145 8.97 -3.01 8.48
CA HIS A 145 7.64 -3.32 8.98
C HIS A 145 7.53 -4.80 9.39
N GLU A 146 8.18 -5.73 8.68
CA GLU A 146 8.21 -7.14 9.08
C GLU A 146 8.91 -7.31 10.44
N GLU A 147 10.07 -6.68 10.63
CA GLU A 147 10.80 -6.70 11.89
C GLU A 147 9.99 -6.08 13.04
N ARG A 148 9.30 -4.95 12.79
CA ARG A 148 8.38 -4.34 13.76
C ARG A 148 7.18 -5.23 14.04
N THR A 149 6.61 -5.88 13.03
CA THR A 149 5.52 -6.85 13.21
C THR A 149 5.95 -7.92 14.19
N VAL A 150 7.12 -8.54 13.98
CA VAL A 150 7.64 -9.56 14.90
C VAL A 150 7.79 -9.01 16.32
N LYS A 151 8.34 -7.80 16.50
CA LYS A 151 8.42 -7.16 17.83
C LYS A 151 7.04 -6.92 18.45
N LEU A 152 6.04 -6.52 17.67
CA LEU A 152 4.67 -6.30 18.13
C LEU A 152 3.94 -7.60 18.46
N LEU A 153 4.28 -8.73 17.83
CA LEU A 153 3.75 -10.04 18.22
C LEU A 153 4.09 -10.40 19.69
N HIS A 154 5.18 -9.83 20.22
CA HIS A 154 5.55 -9.96 21.63
C HIS A 154 4.78 -9.02 22.58
N ALA A 155 3.94 -8.11 22.07
CA ALA A 155 3.16 -7.23 22.92
C ALA A 155 2.22 -8.03 23.83
N THR A 156 2.14 -7.64 25.11
CA THR A 156 1.46 -8.41 26.17
C THR A 156 0.03 -8.83 25.83
N LYS A 157 -0.75 -7.96 25.16
CA LYS A 157 -2.14 -8.26 24.77
C LYS A 157 -2.23 -9.32 23.66
N ILE A 158 -1.32 -9.30 22.69
CA ILE A 158 -1.27 -10.28 21.60
C ILE A 158 -0.82 -11.64 22.13
N LEU A 159 0.21 -11.65 22.99
CA LEU A 159 0.68 -12.88 23.64
C LEU A 159 -0.39 -13.57 24.50
N GLN A 160 -1.23 -12.79 25.20
CA GLN A 160 -2.34 -13.34 25.97
C GLN A 160 -3.35 -14.08 25.08
N VAL A 161 -3.70 -13.49 23.93
CA VAL A 161 -4.59 -14.13 22.96
C VAL A 161 -3.95 -15.39 22.39
N PHE A 162 -2.67 -15.35 21.99
CA PHE A 162 -1.95 -16.51 21.47
C PHE A 162 -1.92 -17.68 22.46
N SER A 163 -1.61 -17.38 23.72
CA SER A 163 -1.61 -18.37 24.81
C SER A 163 -2.99 -19.03 24.98
N GLN A 164 -4.06 -18.23 25.00
CA GLN A 164 -5.43 -18.76 25.09
C GLN A 164 -5.82 -19.61 23.89
N LEU A 165 -5.28 -19.30 22.71
CA LEU A 165 -5.50 -20.01 21.45
C LEU A 165 -4.59 -21.23 21.28
N GLY A 166 -3.65 -21.49 22.20
CA GLY A 166 -2.73 -22.62 22.13
C GLY A 166 -1.65 -22.49 21.05
N VAL A 167 -1.32 -21.26 20.64
CA VAL A 167 -0.28 -20.95 19.65
C VAL A 167 0.81 -20.09 20.26
N THR A 168 2.02 -20.17 19.70
CA THR A 168 3.14 -19.32 20.12
C THR A 168 3.34 -18.17 19.15
N TRP A 169 3.95 -17.07 19.60
CA TRP A 169 4.27 -15.96 18.70
C TRP A 169 5.28 -16.40 17.62
N GLN A 170 6.15 -17.38 17.91
CA GLN A 170 7.10 -17.94 16.93
C GLN A 170 6.37 -18.68 15.81
N ASP A 171 5.32 -19.44 16.14
CA ASP A 171 4.50 -20.12 15.14
C ASP A 171 3.93 -19.10 14.15
N VAL A 172 3.44 -17.95 14.65
CA VAL A 172 2.88 -16.85 13.84
C VAL A 172 3.97 -16.11 13.06
N ALA A 173 5.07 -15.75 13.72
CA ALA A 173 6.19 -15.03 13.10
C ALA A 173 6.78 -15.78 11.89
N ASN A 174 6.92 -17.11 11.98
CA ASN A 174 7.40 -17.92 10.86
C ASN A 174 6.50 -17.84 9.61
N VAL A 175 5.19 -17.67 9.80
CA VAL A 175 4.22 -17.57 8.72
C VAL A 175 4.13 -16.15 8.19
N VAL A 176 4.26 -15.14 9.06
CA VAL A 176 4.40 -13.73 8.66
C VAL A 176 5.65 -13.51 7.80
N ASP A 177 6.76 -14.17 8.13
CA ASP A 177 7.98 -14.24 7.29
C ASP A 177 7.78 -15.05 5.99
N GLU A 178 6.55 -15.50 5.72
CA GLU A 178 6.15 -16.27 4.54
C GLU A 178 6.94 -17.57 4.32
N ARG A 179 7.40 -18.20 5.41
CA ARG A 179 8.22 -19.42 5.36
C ARG A 179 7.39 -20.69 5.44
N GLY A 180 7.87 -21.73 4.76
CA GLY A 180 7.30 -23.07 4.81
C GLY A 180 5.90 -23.15 4.19
N ARG A 181 5.17 -24.20 4.57
CA ARG A 181 3.85 -24.52 4.01
C ARG A 181 2.82 -23.44 4.30
N LEU A 182 2.66 -23.04 5.56
CA LEU A 182 1.67 -22.04 5.94
C LEU A 182 2.03 -20.64 5.40
N GLY A 183 3.32 -20.30 5.33
CA GLY A 183 3.77 -19.06 4.71
C GLY A 183 3.46 -18.97 3.21
N ALA A 184 3.50 -20.09 2.48
CA ALA A 184 3.05 -20.13 1.09
C ALA A 184 1.54 -19.87 0.94
N VAL A 185 0.72 -20.34 1.90
CA VAL A 185 -0.71 -19.99 1.97
C VAL A 185 -0.90 -18.51 2.27
N GLN A 186 -0.21 -17.99 3.30
CA GLN A 186 -0.28 -16.57 3.66
C GLN A 186 0.03 -15.66 2.46
N ARG A 187 1.12 -15.91 1.74
CA ARG A 187 1.53 -15.15 0.56
C ARG A 187 0.47 -15.13 -0.55
N LEU A 188 -0.13 -16.28 -0.83
CA LEU A 188 -1.19 -16.39 -1.84
C LEU A 188 -2.43 -15.63 -1.38
N ILE A 189 -2.86 -15.84 -0.14
CA ILE A 189 -4.10 -15.26 0.40
C ILE A 189 -3.99 -13.74 0.56
N ASP A 190 -2.86 -13.23 1.04
CA ASP A 190 -2.57 -11.80 1.05
C ASP A 190 -2.63 -11.24 -0.38
N SER A 191 -1.95 -11.88 -1.33
CA SER A 191 -1.98 -11.48 -2.74
C SER A 191 -3.40 -11.43 -3.33
N THR A 192 -4.23 -12.41 -2.99
CA THR A 192 -5.64 -12.45 -3.39
C THR A 192 -6.45 -11.34 -2.74
N ALA A 193 -6.23 -11.07 -1.45
CA ALA A 193 -6.97 -10.06 -0.70
C ALA A 193 -6.68 -8.66 -1.22
N TRP A 194 -5.40 -8.30 -1.43
CA TRP A 194 -5.08 -6.96 -1.92
C TRP A 194 -5.48 -6.74 -3.37
N THR A 195 -5.31 -7.74 -4.25
CA THR A 195 -5.79 -7.64 -5.64
C THR A 195 -7.31 -7.56 -5.75
N MET A 196 -8.06 -8.15 -4.82
CA MET A 196 -9.52 -8.00 -4.75
C MET A 196 -9.90 -6.55 -4.43
N HIS A 197 -9.45 -6.04 -3.27
CA HIS A 197 -9.99 -4.78 -2.80
C HIS A 197 -9.38 -3.58 -3.54
N ASP A 198 -8.13 -3.66 -4.00
CA ASP A 198 -7.53 -2.61 -4.82
C ASP A 198 -8.16 -2.52 -6.23
N VAL A 199 -8.81 -3.58 -6.70
CA VAL A 199 -9.69 -3.50 -7.89
C VAL A 199 -11.05 -2.90 -7.50
N LEU A 200 -11.66 -3.40 -6.43
CA LEU A 200 -13.03 -3.02 -6.03
C LEU A 200 -13.16 -1.56 -5.59
N VAL A 201 -12.22 -1.07 -4.77
CA VAL A 201 -12.32 0.25 -4.10
C VAL A 201 -12.31 1.41 -5.10
N PRO A 202 -11.36 1.50 -6.05
CA PRO A 202 -11.45 2.53 -7.08
C PRO A 202 -12.55 2.25 -8.12
N GLY A 203 -13.13 1.04 -8.17
CA GLY A 203 -13.95 0.62 -9.31
C GLY A 203 -13.12 0.36 -10.54
N PHE A 204 -12.00 -0.35 -10.39
CA PHE A 204 -10.91 -0.36 -11.37
C PHE A 204 -11.38 -0.75 -12.78
N TYR A 205 -12.29 -1.72 -12.90
CA TYR A 205 -12.95 -2.12 -14.16
C TYR A 205 -14.42 -1.70 -14.25
N GLY A 206 -14.85 -0.69 -13.48
CA GLY A 206 -16.26 -0.47 -13.15
C GLY A 206 -16.80 -1.50 -12.15
N GLU A 207 -15.94 -2.39 -11.64
CA GLU A 207 -16.25 -3.39 -10.61
C GLU A 207 -16.37 -2.67 -9.26
N HIS A 208 -17.60 -2.30 -8.91
CA HIS A 208 -17.98 -1.88 -7.56
C HIS A 208 -18.83 -2.93 -6.85
N ASP A 209 -18.99 -4.09 -7.50
CA ASP A 209 -19.88 -5.13 -7.06
C ASP A 209 -19.20 -6.04 -6.04
N GLU A 210 -19.74 -6.00 -4.83
CA GLU A 210 -19.30 -6.87 -3.74
C GLU A 210 -19.54 -8.35 -4.05
N GLU A 211 -20.62 -8.69 -4.76
CA GLU A 211 -20.91 -10.08 -5.12
C GLU A 211 -19.82 -10.63 -6.04
N ALA A 212 -19.43 -9.85 -7.05
CA ALA A 212 -18.30 -10.17 -7.93
C ALA A 212 -16.98 -10.37 -7.15
N ALA A 213 -16.74 -9.56 -6.11
CA ALA A 213 -15.57 -9.74 -5.24
C ALA A 213 -15.60 -11.10 -4.53
N PHE A 214 -16.73 -11.50 -3.92
CA PHE A 214 -16.85 -12.82 -3.29
C PHE A 214 -16.73 -13.97 -4.31
N VAL A 215 -17.28 -13.81 -5.52
CA VAL A 215 -17.12 -14.79 -6.61
C VAL A 215 -15.64 -14.98 -6.94
N PHE A 216 -14.88 -13.89 -7.12
CA PHE A 216 -13.44 -13.95 -7.34
C PHE A 216 -12.70 -14.67 -6.21
N LEU A 217 -12.97 -14.29 -4.96
CA LEU A 217 -12.32 -14.90 -3.79
C LEU A 217 -12.59 -16.40 -3.70
N ARG A 218 -13.85 -16.83 -3.89
CA ARG A 218 -14.23 -18.25 -3.89
C ARG A 218 -13.58 -18.98 -5.06
N GLN A 219 -13.53 -18.38 -6.25
CA GLN A 219 -12.88 -18.97 -7.42
C GLN A 219 -11.39 -19.25 -7.15
N VAL A 220 -10.68 -18.35 -6.49
CA VAL A 220 -9.29 -18.58 -6.09
C VAL A 220 -9.18 -19.75 -5.11
N LEU A 221 -9.98 -19.74 -4.05
CA LEU A 221 -9.96 -20.78 -3.02
C LEU A 221 -10.28 -22.17 -3.60
N LEU A 222 -11.31 -22.27 -4.46
CA LEU A 222 -11.74 -23.52 -5.09
C LEU A 222 -10.82 -23.98 -6.24
N SER A 223 -9.94 -23.09 -6.75
CA SER A 223 -8.90 -23.47 -7.70
C SER A 223 -7.85 -24.39 -7.06
N ILE A 224 -7.71 -24.36 -5.73
CA ILE A 224 -6.74 -25.15 -4.98
C ILE A 224 -7.35 -26.52 -4.63
N SER A 225 -6.68 -27.58 -5.09
CA SER A 225 -7.07 -28.97 -4.82
C SER A 225 -6.52 -29.48 -3.49
N LYS A 226 -5.20 -29.32 -3.34
CA LYS A 226 -4.43 -29.76 -2.17
C LYS A 226 -3.10 -29.02 -2.16
N MET A 227 -2.34 -29.26 -1.10
CA MET A 227 -0.99 -28.73 -0.96
C MET A 227 -0.02 -29.86 -0.62
N GLU A 228 1.04 -29.97 -1.39
CA GLU A 228 2.13 -30.94 -1.18
C GLU A 228 3.37 -30.19 -0.73
N SER A 229 3.80 -30.41 0.52
CA SER A 229 4.79 -29.57 1.21
C SER A 229 4.41 -28.09 1.14
N ASN A 230 5.11 -27.27 0.34
CA ASN A 230 4.86 -25.84 0.14
C ASN A 230 4.35 -25.50 -1.27
N THR A 231 3.90 -26.49 -2.05
CA THR A 231 3.42 -26.31 -3.43
C THR A 231 1.92 -26.58 -3.53
N PHE A 232 1.19 -25.69 -4.20
CA PHE A 232 -0.22 -25.88 -4.48
C PHE A 232 -0.44 -26.79 -5.68
N VAL A 233 -1.34 -27.75 -5.53
CA VAL A 233 -1.88 -28.54 -6.65
C VAL A 233 -3.23 -27.93 -7.00
N LEU A 234 -3.40 -27.54 -8.25
CA LEU A 234 -4.58 -26.81 -8.70
C LEU A 234 -5.55 -27.72 -9.46
N ASN A 235 -6.84 -27.56 -9.23
CA ASN A 235 -7.90 -28.14 -10.08
C ASN A 235 -8.14 -27.27 -11.32
N SER A 236 -7.83 -25.98 -11.22
CA SER A 236 -7.96 -24.98 -12.29
C SER A 236 -6.92 -23.89 -12.09
N THR A 237 -6.37 -23.36 -13.19
CA THR A 237 -5.48 -22.20 -13.14
C THR A 237 -6.24 -20.88 -13.12
N ALA A 238 -7.55 -20.88 -13.40
CA ALA A 238 -8.32 -19.66 -13.66
C ALA A 238 -8.26 -18.64 -12.51
N GLY A 239 -8.46 -19.07 -11.26
CA GLY A 239 -8.39 -18.15 -10.11
C GLY A 239 -6.99 -17.59 -9.90
N ILE A 240 -5.96 -18.42 -10.07
CA ILE A 240 -4.56 -17.98 -9.90
C ILE A 240 -4.13 -17.04 -11.03
N GLN A 241 -4.57 -17.30 -12.27
CA GLN A 241 -4.36 -16.42 -13.41
C GLN A 241 -5.03 -15.07 -13.18
N GLU A 242 -6.28 -15.06 -12.69
CA GLU A 242 -6.99 -13.81 -12.38
C GLU A 242 -6.26 -12.97 -11.32
N VAL A 243 -5.71 -13.59 -10.26
CA VAL A 243 -4.85 -12.87 -9.29
C VAL A 243 -3.63 -12.26 -9.98
N ALA A 244 -2.96 -13.01 -10.87
CA ALA A 244 -1.79 -12.53 -11.60
C ALA A 244 -2.13 -11.39 -12.57
N ASP A 245 -3.27 -11.49 -13.26
CA ASP A 245 -3.75 -10.48 -14.20
C ASP A 245 -4.15 -9.20 -13.47
N ARG A 246 -4.97 -9.30 -12.40
CA ARG A 246 -5.31 -8.16 -11.54
C ARG A 246 -4.07 -7.49 -10.99
N ARG A 247 -3.09 -8.27 -10.50
CA ARG A 247 -1.79 -7.75 -10.05
C ARG A 247 -1.07 -7.01 -11.18
N ALA A 248 -0.89 -7.63 -12.35
CA ALA A 248 -0.19 -6.99 -13.47
C ALA A 248 -0.85 -5.65 -13.87
N LEU A 249 -2.17 -5.62 -13.87
CA LEU A 249 -2.96 -4.46 -14.27
C LEU A 249 -2.91 -3.33 -13.23
N LEU A 250 -3.05 -3.66 -11.94
CA LEU A 250 -2.87 -2.71 -10.84
C LEU A 250 -1.48 -2.08 -10.88
N PHE A 251 -0.44 -2.87 -11.10
CA PHE A 251 0.92 -2.34 -11.23
C PHE A 251 1.08 -1.45 -12.46
N ARG A 252 0.57 -1.89 -13.63
CA ARG A 252 0.70 -1.17 -14.90
C ARG A 252 -0.01 0.18 -14.87
N ASP A 253 -1.24 0.21 -14.40
CA ASP A 253 -2.12 1.38 -14.59
C ASP A 253 -2.31 2.22 -13.34
N TRP A 254 -2.09 1.67 -12.15
CA TRP A 254 -2.22 2.42 -10.89
C TRP A 254 -0.92 2.54 -10.12
N PHE A 255 -0.34 1.47 -9.57
CA PHE A 255 0.77 1.61 -8.62
C PHE A 255 2.03 2.24 -9.22
N ARG A 256 2.25 2.07 -10.53
CA ARG A 256 3.35 2.67 -11.29
C ARG A 256 2.85 3.77 -12.24
N SER A 257 1.62 4.24 -12.07
CA SER A 257 1.10 5.36 -12.83
C SER A 257 1.85 6.63 -12.47
N HIS A 258 1.91 7.55 -13.43
CA HIS A 258 2.53 8.87 -13.22
C HIS A 258 1.94 9.62 -12.02
N LEU A 259 0.63 9.49 -11.76
CA LEU A 259 -0.03 10.14 -10.64
C LEU A 259 0.30 9.46 -9.30
N ALA A 260 0.32 8.13 -9.24
CA ALA A 260 0.67 7.41 -8.02
C ALA A 260 2.14 7.63 -7.62
N GLU A 261 3.05 7.54 -8.59
CA GLU A 261 4.47 7.86 -8.38
C GLU A 261 4.62 9.32 -7.95
N ARG A 262 4.00 10.28 -8.66
CA ARG A 262 4.01 11.69 -8.26
C ARG A 262 3.60 11.87 -6.80
N SER A 263 2.45 11.35 -6.39
CA SER A 263 1.95 11.54 -5.02
C SER A 263 2.91 10.96 -4.00
N GLN A 264 3.40 9.74 -4.23
CA GLN A 264 4.37 9.09 -3.36
C GLN A 264 5.63 9.95 -3.19
N TRP A 265 6.18 10.45 -4.29
CA TRP A 265 7.40 11.25 -4.23
C TRP A 265 7.20 12.66 -3.68
N SER A 266 6.06 13.27 -3.97
CA SER A 266 5.70 14.55 -3.37
C SER A 266 5.61 14.43 -1.85
N MET A 267 5.04 13.33 -1.35
CA MET A 267 5.05 13.03 0.08
C MET A 267 6.45 12.81 0.62
N ILE A 268 7.32 12.05 -0.06
CA ILE A 268 8.73 11.85 0.36
C ILE A 268 9.45 13.19 0.50
N ALA A 269 9.36 14.06 -0.52
CA ALA A 269 10.00 15.38 -0.50
C ALA A 269 9.47 16.25 0.64
N ALA A 270 8.14 16.26 0.83
CA ALA A 270 7.50 16.99 1.91
C ALA A 270 7.94 16.46 3.28
N MET A 271 7.95 15.14 3.48
CA MET A 271 8.39 14.50 4.74
C MET A 271 9.83 14.85 5.08
N ARG A 272 10.75 14.95 4.11
CA ARG A 272 12.14 15.39 4.39
C ARG A 272 12.22 16.77 4.97
N VAL A 273 11.45 17.72 4.41
CA VAL A 273 11.38 19.07 4.97
C VAL A 273 10.77 19.00 6.36
N MET A 274 9.63 18.32 6.50
CA MET A 274 8.92 18.23 7.78
C MET A 274 9.77 17.62 8.89
N PHE A 275 10.53 16.56 8.62
CA PHE A 275 11.46 15.99 9.60
C PHE A 275 12.59 16.96 9.95
N LYS A 276 13.19 17.62 8.97
CA LYS A 276 14.31 18.55 9.23
C LYS A 276 13.86 19.84 9.93
N GLN A 277 12.63 20.28 9.69
CA GLN A 277 12.02 21.43 10.37
C GLN A 277 11.31 21.02 11.67
N GLU A 278 11.38 19.75 12.07
CA GLU A 278 10.73 19.21 13.27
C GLU A 278 9.20 19.41 13.29
N TRP A 279 8.56 19.48 12.11
CA TRP A 279 7.10 19.49 11.96
C TRP A 279 6.51 18.07 12.02
N LEU A 280 7.35 17.07 11.80
CA LEU A 280 7.01 15.65 11.84
C LEU A 280 8.13 14.90 12.57
N THR A 281 7.76 13.96 13.43
CA THR A 281 8.67 13.08 14.16
C THR A 281 8.39 11.60 13.82
N PRO A 282 9.34 10.68 14.05
CA PRO A 282 9.09 9.25 13.86
C PRO A 282 7.87 8.75 14.66
N ASP A 283 7.64 9.29 15.85
CA ASP A 283 6.53 8.90 16.73
C ASP A 283 5.17 9.24 16.11
N ASP A 284 5.05 10.34 15.36
CA ASP A 284 3.82 10.70 14.66
C ASP A 284 3.37 9.62 13.66
N LEU A 285 4.34 8.92 13.04
CA LEU A 285 4.06 7.83 12.10
C LEU A 285 3.50 6.58 12.77
N PHE A 286 3.67 6.44 14.09
CA PHE A 286 3.19 5.32 14.91
C PHE A 286 2.13 5.71 15.94
N SER A 287 1.84 7.00 16.10
CA SER A 287 0.88 7.52 17.07
C SER A 287 -0.56 7.03 16.84
N HIS A 288 -1.30 6.78 17.91
CA HIS A 288 -2.73 6.44 17.87
C HIS A 288 -3.66 7.66 17.88
N ASP A 289 -3.11 8.88 17.87
CA ASP A 289 -3.87 10.11 18.15
C ASP A 289 -4.73 10.58 16.98
N CYS A 290 -4.40 10.16 15.75
CA CYS A 290 -5.14 10.57 14.57
C CYS A 290 -4.99 9.61 13.39
N HIS A 291 -5.97 9.65 12.50
CA HIS A 291 -5.92 8.98 11.20
C HIS A 291 -4.89 9.66 10.29
N GLU A 292 -4.24 8.94 9.38
CA GLU A 292 -3.22 9.53 8.49
C GLU A 292 -3.73 10.67 7.61
N LEU A 293 -5.00 10.63 7.18
CA LEU A 293 -5.67 11.77 6.52
C LEU A 293 -5.68 13.04 7.38
N GLU A 294 -5.93 12.91 8.67
CA GLU A 294 -5.91 14.02 9.62
C GLU A 294 -4.48 14.50 9.88
N LEU A 295 -3.52 13.58 9.94
CA LEU A 295 -2.11 13.92 10.04
C LEU A 295 -1.67 14.77 8.84
N VAL A 296 -2.03 14.38 7.61
CA VAL A 296 -1.75 15.19 6.41
C VAL A 296 -2.37 16.58 6.52
N GLN A 297 -3.61 16.68 6.97
CA GLN A 297 -4.26 17.97 7.15
C GLN A 297 -3.52 18.85 8.16
N ARG A 298 -3.16 18.32 9.33
CA ARG A 298 -2.42 19.04 10.37
C ARG A 298 -1.05 19.50 9.86
N LEU A 299 -0.33 18.63 9.15
CA LEU A 299 0.97 18.96 8.56
C LEU A 299 0.85 20.06 7.50
N ARG A 300 -0.23 20.05 6.70
CA ARG A 300 -0.52 21.11 5.71
C ARG A 300 -0.86 22.44 6.36
N GLU A 301 -1.64 22.44 7.43
CA GLU A 301 -1.95 23.64 8.23
C GLU A 301 -0.69 24.18 8.90
N ARG A 302 0.18 23.30 9.42
CA ARG A 302 1.48 23.65 9.98
C ARG A 302 2.37 24.30 8.93
N ALA A 303 2.56 23.66 7.77
CA ALA A 303 3.37 24.21 6.68
C ALA A 303 2.84 25.57 6.19
N SER A 304 1.52 25.69 6.04
CA SER A 304 0.88 26.96 5.66
C SER A 304 1.10 28.08 6.68
N SER A 305 1.12 27.76 7.98
CA SER A 305 1.28 28.76 9.04
C SER A 305 2.72 29.22 9.25
N GLU A 306 3.71 28.37 8.96
CA GLU A 306 5.12 28.76 8.90
C GLU A 306 5.37 29.79 7.78
N GLY A 307 4.59 29.70 6.70
CA GLY A 307 4.67 30.64 5.58
C GLY A 307 6.02 30.59 4.85
N GLY A 308 6.31 31.66 4.12
CA GLY A 308 7.52 31.73 3.29
C GLY A 308 7.59 30.64 2.21
N PHE A 309 8.76 30.50 1.60
CA PHE A 309 8.94 29.60 0.46
C PHE A 309 8.75 28.13 0.85
N LEU A 310 9.41 27.67 1.92
CA LEU A 310 9.36 26.25 2.34
C LEU A 310 7.97 25.82 2.82
N GLY A 311 7.25 26.68 3.54
CA GLY A 311 5.88 26.41 3.98
C GLY A 311 4.94 26.27 2.80
N GLN A 312 5.00 27.20 1.84
CA GLN A 312 4.21 27.12 0.61
C GLN A 312 4.55 25.87 -0.21
N TRP A 313 5.84 25.56 -0.37
CA TRP A 313 6.33 24.40 -1.11
C TRP A 313 5.78 23.08 -0.56
N VAL A 314 5.85 22.89 0.76
CA VAL A 314 5.33 21.70 1.43
C VAL A 314 3.80 21.63 1.33
N THR A 315 3.10 22.75 1.46
CA THR A 315 1.64 22.82 1.25
C THR A 315 1.24 22.43 -0.16
N ASP A 316 2.00 22.84 -1.19
CA ASP A 316 1.75 22.50 -2.58
C ASP A 316 2.03 21.02 -2.87
N LEU A 317 3.12 20.47 -2.33
CA LEU A 317 3.47 19.04 -2.42
C LEU A 317 2.39 18.13 -1.83
N MET A 318 1.78 18.54 -0.72
CA MET A 318 0.72 17.78 -0.04
C MET A 318 -0.68 18.06 -0.57
N SER A 319 -0.84 19.04 -1.46
CA SER A 319 -2.11 19.30 -2.14
C SER A 319 -2.37 18.20 -3.17
N VAL A 320 -3.12 17.20 -2.74
CA VAL A 320 -3.58 16.09 -3.59
C VAL A 320 -4.30 16.68 -4.82
N PRO A 321 -3.98 16.28 -6.05
CA PRO A 321 -4.57 16.87 -7.24
C PRO A 321 -6.05 16.47 -7.33
N ASN A 322 -6.91 17.38 -6.93
CA ASN A 322 -8.35 17.30 -7.08
C ASN A 322 -8.85 18.38 -8.06
N ASP A 323 -8.17 19.52 -8.07
CA ASP A 323 -8.59 20.72 -8.81
C ASP A 323 -7.88 20.90 -10.16
N LEU A 324 -7.04 19.94 -10.53
CA LEU A 324 -6.24 20.06 -11.74
C LEU A 324 -6.86 19.19 -12.83
N ARG A 325 -7.95 19.72 -13.42
CA ARG A 325 -8.12 19.55 -14.87
C ARG A 325 -6.90 20.23 -15.48
N PHE A 326 -5.84 19.47 -15.77
CA PHE A 326 -4.74 19.94 -16.59
C PHE A 326 -5.09 19.61 -18.04
N PRO A 327 -5.67 20.54 -18.82
CA PRO A 327 -5.52 20.48 -20.26
C PRO A 327 -4.03 20.76 -20.53
N ASP A 328 -3.28 19.71 -20.89
CA ASP A 328 -1.87 19.69 -21.30
C ASP A 328 -0.85 19.21 -20.26
N ASN A 329 -0.31 18.03 -20.57
CA ASN A 329 0.85 17.38 -19.96
C ASN A 329 2.14 18.23 -20.09
N ARG A 330 2.46 19.10 -19.13
CA ARG A 330 3.76 19.81 -19.11
C ARG A 330 4.52 19.59 -17.80
N TRP A 331 5.21 18.46 -17.74
CA TRP A 331 6.33 18.21 -16.82
C TRP A 331 7.64 18.54 -17.53
N TYR A 332 8.63 19.07 -16.81
CA TYR A 332 9.97 19.26 -17.35
C TYR A 332 10.82 18.04 -17.07
N VAL A 333 11.34 17.41 -18.14
CA VAL A 333 12.27 16.28 -18.05
C VAL A 333 13.59 16.69 -18.70
N GLN A 334 14.65 16.89 -17.91
CA GLN A 334 15.99 17.18 -18.42
C GLN A 334 16.84 15.92 -18.35
N SER A 335 17.41 15.47 -19.48
CA SER A 335 18.32 14.31 -19.52
C SER A 335 19.78 14.73 -19.53
N PHE A 336 20.64 13.98 -18.85
CA PHE A 336 22.08 14.22 -18.77
C PHE A 336 22.82 12.96 -19.23
N THR A 337 23.83 13.12 -20.08
CA THR A 337 24.69 12.01 -20.50
C THR A 337 25.82 11.76 -19.51
N ASP A 338 26.30 12.79 -18.80
CA ASP A 338 27.37 12.69 -17.79
C ASP A 338 27.26 13.82 -16.75
N GLY A 339 26.99 13.51 -15.47
CA GLY A 339 27.33 14.30 -14.28
C GLY A 339 26.81 15.75 -14.13
N GLY A 340 26.12 16.30 -15.12
CA GLY A 340 25.64 17.69 -15.16
C GLY A 340 24.36 17.93 -14.35
N GLU A 341 23.81 16.90 -13.69
CA GLU A 341 22.56 17.03 -12.94
C GLU A 341 22.71 18.03 -11.80
N GLN A 342 23.85 17.98 -11.10
CA GLN A 342 24.08 18.83 -9.94
C GLN A 342 24.30 20.30 -10.33
N GLU A 343 24.99 20.56 -11.44
CA GLU A 343 25.17 21.91 -11.98
C GLU A 343 23.84 22.49 -12.45
N TRP A 344 23.02 21.69 -13.15
CA TRP A 344 21.69 22.12 -13.57
C TRP A 344 20.78 22.41 -12.37
N ILE A 345 20.78 21.55 -11.34
CA ILE A 345 20.06 21.81 -10.09
C ILE A 345 20.55 23.11 -9.45
N ASN A 346 21.86 23.32 -9.38
CA ASN A 346 22.44 24.52 -8.78
C ASN A 346 22.13 25.80 -9.58
N ALA A 347 21.89 25.69 -10.89
CA ALA A 347 21.58 26.83 -11.74
C ALA A 347 20.07 27.14 -11.82
N ASN A 348 19.22 26.12 -11.72
CA ASN A 348 17.80 26.24 -12.09
C ASN A 348 16.82 25.96 -10.94
N VAL A 349 17.30 25.56 -9.75
CA VAL A 349 16.43 25.30 -8.60
C VAL A 349 16.69 26.30 -7.49
N ASP A 350 15.64 26.77 -6.81
CA ASP A 350 15.78 27.60 -5.61
C ASP A 350 16.75 26.98 -4.56
N PRO A 351 17.78 27.72 -4.11
CA PRO A 351 18.76 27.26 -3.12
C PRO A 351 18.16 26.66 -1.84
N HIS A 352 17.00 27.13 -1.39
CA HIS A 352 16.34 26.71 -0.16
C HIS A 352 15.83 25.27 -0.25
N VAL A 353 15.56 24.73 -1.45
CA VAL A 353 15.04 23.36 -1.62
C VAL A 353 16.04 22.36 -2.18
N ARG A 354 17.21 22.80 -2.67
CA ARG A 354 18.25 21.92 -3.24
C ARG A 354 18.61 20.72 -2.37
N GLY A 355 18.69 20.94 -1.05
CA GLY A 355 19.03 19.89 -0.08
C GLY A 355 17.92 18.87 0.20
N TYR A 356 16.69 19.11 -0.27
CA TYR A 356 15.54 18.20 -0.11
C TYR A 356 15.21 17.44 -1.38
N ILE A 357 15.87 17.79 -2.49
CA ILE A 357 15.73 17.12 -3.76
C ILE A 357 16.22 15.68 -3.61
N VAL A 358 15.31 14.72 -3.81
CA VAL A 358 15.65 13.30 -3.78
C VAL A 358 16.17 12.89 -5.14
N GLN A 359 17.41 12.40 -5.26
CA GLN A 359 17.92 11.80 -6.49
C GLN A 359 17.63 10.29 -6.49
N THR A 360 16.57 9.84 -7.17
CA THR A 360 16.20 8.42 -7.15
C THR A 360 16.83 7.62 -8.28
N PRO A 361 17.64 6.59 -8.04
CA PRO A 361 18.12 5.70 -9.10
C PRO A 361 17.01 4.75 -9.59
N MET A 362 16.71 4.72 -10.89
CA MET A 362 15.90 3.66 -11.50
C MET A 362 16.71 2.37 -11.62
N GLN A 363 16.13 1.28 -11.14
CA GLN A 363 16.58 -0.07 -11.45
C GLN A 363 16.07 -0.49 -12.83
N ASN A 364 16.98 -0.86 -13.72
CA ASN A 364 16.65 -1.45 -15.01
C ASN A 364 17.31 -2.83 -15.10
N GLY A 365 16.55 -3.91 -14.89
CA GLY A 365 16.82 -5.32 -15.28
C GLY A 365 18.13 -6.02 -14.90
N ALA A 366 19.19 -5.30 -14.54
CA ALA A 366 20.53 -5.75 -14.18
C ALA A 366 21.48 -4.59 -13.73
N LYS A 367 21.12 -3.30 -13.92
CA LYS A 367 21.91 -2.16 -13.43
C LYS A 367 21.04 -1.02 -12.88
N LEU A 368 21.45 -0.43 -11.75
CA LEU A 368 20.98 0.88 -11.26
C LEU A 368 21.70 1.96 -12.07
N VAL A 369 20.99 2.79 -12.86
CA VAL A 369 21.69 3.80 -13.69
C VAL A 369 21.12 5.22 -13.62
N LYS A 370 19.91 5.51 -13.12
CA LYS A 370 19.29 6.82 -13.44
C LYS A 370 18.64 7.55 -12.27
N LYS A 371 19.25 8.64 -11.82
CA LYS A 371 18.75 9.52 -10.75
C LYS A 371 17.59 10.38 -11.24
N PHE A 372 16.54 10.61 -10.43
CA PHE A 372 15.41 11.53 -10.65
C PHE A 372 15.24 12.47 -9.46
N PRO A 373 15.56 13.77 -9.55
CA PRO A 373 15.05 14.81 -8.68
C PRO A 373 13.57 15.10 -8.93
N ILE A 374 12.85 15.37 -7.84
CA ILE A 374 11.47 15.84 -7.85
C ILE A 374 11.45 17.17 -7.14
N LEU A 375 11.01 18.18 -7.90
CA LEU A 375 10.98 19.58 -7.51
C LEU A 375 9.52 20.01 -7.33
N VAL A 376 9.26 21.23 -6.85
CA VAL A 376 8.00 21.97 -7.10
C VAL A 376 8.44 23.41 -7.16
N GLU A 377 8.27 24.08 -8.28
CA GLU A 377 8.68 25.48 -8.38
C GLU A 377 7.77 26.23 -9.34
N GLY A 378 7.51 27.49 -8.96
CA GLY A 378 6.82 28.46 -9.77
C GLY A 378 7.77 29.54 -10.29
N HIS A 379 7.58 29.84 -11.59
CA HIS A 379 8.16 30.90 -12.42
C HIS A 379 9.63 30.64 -12.79
N SER A 380 10.09 30.60 -14.04
CA SER A 380 9.62 31.10 -15.34
C SER A 380 10.32 30.36 -16.50
N ASP A 381 9.69 30.42 -17.68
CA ASP A 381 10.19 30.18 -19.05
C ASP A 381 10.96 28.88 -19.40
N LEU A 382 10.21 27.88 -19.90
CA LEU A 382 10.65 26.98 -20.98
C LEU A 382 9.48 26.16 -21.54
N THR A 383 9.55 25.84 -22.84
CA THR A 383 8.46 25.27 -23.65
C THR A 383 8.82 23.86 -24.15
N VAL A 384 7.98 22.86 -23.80
CA VAL A 384 7.59 21.63 -24.57
C VAL A 384 8.69 20.52 -24.69
N ILE A 385 8.49 19.19 -24.49
CA ILE A 385 7.64 18.17 -25.15
C ILE A 385 7.36 16.95 -24.22
N MET A 386 6.18 16.35 -24.44
CA MET A 386 5.56 15.18 -23.79
C MET A 386 6.37 13.89 -23.66
N THR A 387 5.96 13.17 -22.61
CA THR A 387 5.84 11.72 -22.44
C THR A 387 5.75 10.90 -23.73
N ASP A 388 6.68 9.96 -23.89
CA ASP A 388 6.54 8.82 -24.80
C ASP A 388 6.86 7.53 -24.00
N PRO A 389 6.02 6.48 -24.06
CA PRO A 389 6.42 5.11 -23.71
C PRO A 389 7.78 4.69 -24.30
N GLU A 390 8.19 5.31 -25.41
CA GLU A 390 9.52 5.20 -26.00
C GLU A 390 10.63 5.71 -25.08
N ILE A 391 10.45 6.71 -24.19
CA ILE A 391 11.51 7.13 -23.25
C ILE A 391 11.78 6.06 -22.19
N LEU A 392 10.80 5.28 -21.76
CA LEU A 392 11.05 4.10 -20.93
C LEU A 392 11.80 2.99 -21.72
N ARG A 393 11.58 2.90 -23.05
CA ARG A 393 12.34 2.01 -23.97
C ARG A 393 13.71 2.57 -24.42
N VAL A 394 13.92 3.88 -24.41
CA VAL A 394 15.18 4.55 -24.76
C VAL A 394 16.04 4.67 -23.49
N ALA A 395 15.41 4.85 -22.34
CA ALA A 395 16.07 4.75 -21.06
C ALA A 395 16.56 3.33 -20.77
N SER A 396 15.96 2.31 -21.39
CA SER A 396 16.44 0.93 -21.31
C SER A 396 17.62 0.63 -22.25
N THR A 397 17.99 1.55 -23.15
CA THR A 397 19.03 1.33 -24.18
C THR A 397 20.22 2.30 -24.13
N THR A 398 20.20 3.36 -23.30
CA THR A 398 21.31 4.34 -23.20
C THR A 398 21.62 4.78 -21.75
N ASP A 399 22.90 4.94 -21.40
CA ASP A 399 23.39 5.45 -20.10
C ASP A 399 23.14 6.98 -19.99
N ARG A 400 22.02 7.39 -19.39
CA ARG A 400 21.65 8.81 -19.16
C ARG A 400 20.89 8.99 -17.84
N SER A 401 21.10 10.07 -17.09
CA SER A 401 20.30 10.48 -15.91
C SER A 401 19.17 11.46 -16.28
N PHE A 402 18.16 11.65 -15.44
CA PHE A 402 17.00 12.50 -15.74
C PHE A 402 16.57 13.40 -14.57
N VAL A 403 15.96 14.55 -14.81
CA VAL A 403 15.45 15.47 -13.76
C VAL A 403 14.00 15.81 -14.04
N ILE A 404 13.09 15.61 -13.06
CA ILE A 404 11.64 15.83 -13.22
C ILE A 404 11.14 16.98 -12.33
N VAL A 405 10.55 18.01 -12.93
CA VAL A 405 9.98 19.17 -12.23
C VAL A 405 8.49 19.30 -12.54
N PRO A 406 7.59 19.40 -11.55
CA PRO A 406 6.20 19.79 -11.73
C PRO A 406 6.11 21.29 -11.94
N ASN A 407 5.25 21.67 -12.88
CA ASN A 407 5.07 23.03 -13.32
C ASN A 407 4.00 23.76 -12.49
N PHE A 408 4.36 24.88 -11.87
CA PHE A 408 3.43 25.95 -11.47
C PHE A 408 3.97 27.32 -11.92
N ILE A 409 4.26 27.49 -13.21
CA ILE A 409 4.60 28.80 -13.79
C ILE A 409 3.30 29.51 -14.23
N PRO A 410 2.97 30.72 -13.73
CA PRO A 410 2.03 31.61 -14.37
C PRO A 410 2.68 32.15 -15.62
N HIS A 411 1.85 32.21 -16.65
CA HIS A 411 2.13 32.96 -17.87
C HIS A 411 2.66 34.36 -17.55
N PRO A 412 3.83 34.76 -18.10
CA PRO A 412 4.05 36.16 -18.42
C PRO A 412 3.17 36.52 -19.63
N ALA A 413 2.67 37.76 -19.63
CA ALA A 413 1.96 38.37 -20.76
C ALA A 413 2.86 38.51 -22.00
#